data_AF-A0A9D7SWQ8-F1
#
_entry.id   AF-A0A9D7SWQ8-F1
#
_cell.length_a   1.000
_cell.length_b   1.000
_cell.length_c   1.000
_cell.angle_alpha   90.00
_cell.angle_beta   90.00
_cell.angle_gamma   90.00
#
_symmetry.space_group_name_H-M   'P 1'
#
loop_
_entity.id
_entity.type
_entity.pdbx_description
1 polymer ?
#
loop_
_entity_poly.entity_id
_entity_poly.type
_entity_poly.pdbx_seq_one_letter_code
_entity_poly.pdbx_strand_id
1 'polypeptide(L)'
;MINSKAHLYAPADQIISTYANGIKHPTRVVTLRDLRDFGPMTVLDLAEHHPLSLSAYSQHIEILRDIQLIKFKKNTLIWFMNWIGKYIMKPLNL
;
A
#
# COMPACT_ATOMS: atom_id res chain seq x y z
N MET A 1 -1.71 19.13 -16.54
CA MET A 1 -1.45 19.48 -15.13
C MET A 1 -2.67 19.07 -14.31
N ILE A 2 -2.53 18.11 -13.40
CA ILE A 2 -3.60 17.74 -12.48
C ILE A 2 -3.68 18.84 -11.42
N ASN A 3 -4.68 19.72 -11.53
CA ASN A 3 -4.99 20.76 -10.56
C ASN A 3 -5.57 20.12 -9.29
N SER A 4 -4.73 19.52 -8.47
CA SER A 4 -5.16 19.10 -7.14
C SER A 4 -5.25 20.35 -6.26
N LYS A 5 -6.45 20.68 -5.79
CA LYS A 5 -6.68 21.66 -4.71
C LYS A 5 -6.19 21.13 -3.34
N ALA A 6 -5.39 20.05 -3.32
CA ALA A 6 -4.90 19.43 -2.10
C ALA A 6 -4.07 20.41 -1.25
N HIS A 7 -3.36 21.35 -1.89
CA HIS A 7 -2.60 22.40 -1.20
C HIS A 7 -3.44 23.34 -0.32
N LEU A 8 -4.78 23.33 -0.45
CA LEU A 8 -5.69 24.09 0.41
C LEU A 8 -5.96 23.41 1.76
N TYR A 9 -5.57 22.15 1.93
CA TYR A 9 -5.83 21.35 3.12
C TYR A 9 -4.55 21.21 3.97
N ALA A 10 -4.71 20.88 5.25
CA ALA A 10 -3.56 20.68 6.13
C ALA A 10 -2.65 19.56 5.59
N PRO A 11 -1.32 19.64 5.76
CA PRO A 11 -0.40 18.60 5.28
C PRO A 11 -0.76 17.18 5.77
N ALA A 12 -1.27 17.07 7.01
CA ALA A 12 -1.72 15.80 7.57
C ALA A 12 -2.88 15.18 6.76
N ASP A 13 -3.87 15.99 6.37
CA ASP A 13 -5.03 15.51 5.57
C ASP A 13 -4.60 15.12 4.16
N GLN A 14 -3.64 15.83 3.57
CA GLN A 14 -3.07 15.48 2.28
C GLN A 14 -2.33 14.13 2.32
N ILE A 15 -1.61 13.87 3.41
CA ILE A 15 -0.93 12.59 3.65
C ILE A 15 -1.96 11.47 3.80
N ILE A 16 -2.97 11.65 4.65
CA ILE A 16 -4.04 10.66 4.86
C ILE A 16 -4.77 10.38 3.54
N SER A 17 -5.09 11.42 2.77
CA SER A 17 -5.74 11.29 1.45
C SER A 17 -4.87 10.51 0.46
N THR A 18 -3.56 10.76 0.44
CA THR A 18 -2.60 9.99 -0.38
C THR A 18 -2.64 8.51 -0.02
N TYR A 19 -2.62 8.16 1.27
CA TYR A 19 -2.71 6.77 1.70
C TYR A 19 -4.07 6.15 1.38
N ALA A 20 -5.18 6.84 1.67
CA ALA A 20 -6.52 6.36 1.39
C ALA A 20 -6.70 6.08 -0.11
N ASN A 21 -6.26 7.00 -0.98
CA ASN A 21 -6.28 6.82 -2.42
C ASN A 21 -5.36 5.68 -2.86
N GLY A 22 -4.20 5.57 -2.21
CA GLY A 22 -3.20 4.53 -2.40
C GLY A 22 -3.70 3.14 -2.01
N ILE A 23 -4.62 2.97 -1.04
CA ILE A 23 -5.08 1.65 -0.60
C ILE A 23 -6.49 1.29 -1.08
N LYS A 24 -7.32 2.23 -1.56
CA LYS A 24 -8.74 2.00 -1.86
C LYS A 24 -9.07 0.88 -2.87
N HIS A 25 -8.10 0.37 -3.62
CA HIS A 25 -8.35 -0.65 -4.64
C HIS A 25 -8.29 -2.07 -4.02
N PRO A 26 -9.26 -2.95 -4.30
CA PRO A 26 -9.33 -4.29 -3.72
C PRO A 26 -8.04 -5.10 -3.85
N THR A 27 -7.41 -5.09 -5.03
CA THR A 27 -6.12 -5.76 -5.26
C THR A 27 -5.07 -5.36 -4.23
N ARG A 28 -4.94 -4.06 -3.96
CA ARG A 28 -3.90 -3.54 -3.04
C ARG A 28 -4.21 -3.90 -1.59
N VAL A 29 -5.49 -3.91 -1.21
CA VAL A 29 -5.91 -4.38 0.12
C VAL A 29 -5.55 -5.86 0.29
N VAL A 30 -5.85 -6.68 -0.70
CA VAL A 30 -5.54 -8.12 -0.67
C VAL A 30 -4.04 -8.36 -0.64
N THR A 31 -3.24 -7.68 -1.48
CA THR A 31 -1.77 -7.75 -1.42
C THR A 31 -1.22 -7.47 -0.02
N LEU A 32 -1.70 -6.41 0.63
CA LEU A 32 -1.25 -6.05 1.98
C LEU A 32 -1.64 -7.10 3.03
N ARG A 33 -2.84 -7.68 2.89
CA ARG A 33 -3.29 -8.80 3.73
C ARG A 33 -2.42 -10.04 3.51
N ASP A 34 -2.14 -10.39 2.27
CA ASP A 34 -1.37 -11.59 1.94
C ASP A 34 0.08 -11.45 2.43
N LEU A 35 0.70 -10.28 2.26
CA LEU A 35 2.03 -10.00 2.83
C LEU A 35 2.04 -9.99 4.36
N ARG A 36 0.92 -9.64 5.01
CA ARG A 36 0.79 -9.73 6.48
C ARG A 36 0.70 -11.18 6.93
N ASP A 37 -0.12 -11.98 6.26
CA ASP A 37 -0.49 -13.32 6.70
C ASP A 37 0.56 -14.37 6.30
N PHE A 38 1.18 -14.23 5.12
CA PHE A 38 2.20 -15.15 4.58
C PHE A 38 3.63 -14.62 4.69
N GLY A 39 3.81 -13.34 5.03
CA GLY A 39 5.11 -12.70 5.15
C GLY A 39 5.71 -12.26 3.81
N PRO A 40 7.04 -12.15 3.72
CA PRO A 40 7.71 -11.74 2.48
C PRO A 40 7.45 -12.68 1.31
N MET A 41 7.00 -12.14 0.18
CA MET A 41 6.67 -12.91 -1.03
C MET A 41 7.23 -12.24 -2.28
N THR A 42 7.47 -12.97 -3.36
CA THR A 42 7.81 -12.33 -4.64
C THR A 42 6.56 -11.77 -5.31
N VAL A 43 6.75 -10.90 -6.31
CA VAL A 43 5.63 -10.40 -7.13
C VAL A 43 4.92 -11.55 -7.86
N LEU A 44 5.68 -12.57 -8.27
CA LEU A 44 5.13 -13.73 -8.96
C LEU A 44 4.23 -14.56 -8.03
N ASP A 45 4.72 -14.90 -6.84
CA ASP A 45 3.95 -15.66 -5.84
C ASP A 45 2.64 -14.96 -5.49
N LEU A 46 2.67 -13.63 -5.37
CA LEU A 46 1.49 -12.84 -5.10
C LEU A 46 0.55 -12.81 -6.30
N ALA A 47 1.07 -12.60 -7.52
CA ALA A 47 0.24 -12.49 -8.72
C ALA A 47 -0.56 -13.77 -9.00
N GLU A 48 -0.06 -14.95 -8.63
CA GLU A 48 -0.79 -16.23 -8.75
C GLU A 48 -2.10 -16.25 -7.94
N HIS A 49 -2.20 -15.45 -6.87
CA HIS A 49 -3.41 -15.36 -6.04
C HIS A 49 -4.43 -14.35 -6.55
N HIS A 50 -4.16 -13.66 -7.67
CA HIS A 50 -5.02 -12.60 -8.19
C HIS A 50 -5.52 -12.88 -9.61
N PRO A 51 -6.75 -12.45 -9.96
CA PRO A 51 -7.32 -12.63 -11.29
C PRO A 51 -6.77 -11.63 -12.34
N LEU A 52 -5.61 -11.03 -12.09
CA LEU A 52 -5.05 -9.95 -12.91
C LEU A 52 -3.84 -10.42 -13.70
N SER A 53 -3.59 -9.80 -14.86
CA SER A 53 -2.33 -9.99 -15.56
C SER A 53 -1.17 -9.47 -14.71
N LEU A 54 0.02 -10.05 -14.88
CA LEU A 54 1.23 -9.62 -14.16
C LEU A 54 1.54 -8.13 -14.38
N SER A 55 1.28 -7.62 -15.58
CA SER A 55 1.45 -6.19 -15.91
C SER A 55 0.50 -5.29 -15.10
N ALA A 56 -0.79 -5.64 -15.05
CA ALA A 56 -1.76 -4.91 -14.24
C ALA A 56 -1.45 -5.01 -12.74
N TYR A 57 -1.04 -6.19 -12.28
CA TYR A 57 -0.64 -6.40 -10.88
C TYR A 57 0.57 -5.56 -10.50
N SER A 58 1.59 -5.49 -11.37
CA SER A 58 2.80 -4.70 -11.14
C SER A 58 2.50 -3.22 -10.93
N GLN A 59 1.51 -2.66 -11.65
CA GLN A 59 1.08 -1.27 -11.43
C GLN A 59 0.50 -1.06 -10.02
N HIS A 60 -0.23 -2.04 -9.47
CA HIS A 60 -0.73 -1.97 -8.10
C HIS A 60 0.41 -2.02 -7.06
N ILE A 61 1.44 -2.83 -7.32
CA ILE A 61 2.64 -2.92 -6.50
C ILE A 61 3.43 -1.61 -6.54
N GLU A 62 3.57 -0.98 -7.70
CA GLU A 62 4.23 0.33 -7.82
C GLU A 62 3.52 1.40 -6.99
N ILE A 63 2.19 1.48 -7.06
CA ILE A 63 1.41 2.41 -6.22
C ILE A 63 1.66 2.17 -4.73
N LEU A 64 1.66 0.91 -4.28
CA LEU A 64 1.92 0.55 -2.88
C LEU A 64 3.35 0.89 -2.44
N ARG A 65 4.33 0.77 -3.35
CA ARG A 65 5.73 1.17 -3.12
C ARG A 65 5.86 2.69 -3.01
N ASP A 66 5.20 3.42 -3.90
CA ASP A 66 5.31 4.88 -3.98
C ASP A 66 4.71 5.55 -2.73
N ILE A 67 3.64 4.98 -2.17
CA ILE A 67 3.11 5.38 -0.86
C ILE A 67 3.83 4.72 0.32
N GLN A 68 4.95 4.01 0.09
CA GLN A 68 5.81 3.44 1.12
C GLN A 68 5.19 2.37 2.04
N LEU A 69 4.13 1.67 1.62
CA LEU A 69 3.53 0.58 2.39
C LEU A 69 4.23 -0.78 2.19
N ILE A 70 4.98 -0.93 1.10
CA ILE A 70 5.78 -2.12 0.81
C ILE A 70 7.19 -1.73 0.37
N LYS A 71 8.15 -2.63 0.57
CA LYS A 71 9.54 -2.47 0.13
C LYS A 71 10.03 -3.70 -0.60
N PHE A 72 10.95 -3.49 -1.52
CA PHE A 72 11.69 -4.57 -2.17
C PHE A 72 12.97 -4.88 -1.39
N LYS A 73 13.24 -6.17 -1.19
CA LYS A 73 14.53 -6.68 -0.74
C LYS A 73 14.88 -7.88 -1.61
N LYS A 74 15.93 -7.75 -2.43
CA LYS A 74 16.41 -8.84 -3.31
C LYS A 74 15.26 -9.53 -4.09
N ASN A 75 14.40 -8.75 -4.75
CA ASN A 75 13.22 -9.20 -5.52
C ASN A 75 12.05 -9.76 -4.69
N THR A 76 12.11 -9.71 -3.37
CA THR A 76 11.00 -10.04 -2.48
C THR A 76 10.31 -8.76 -2.00
N LEU A 77 8.98 -8.76 -2.05
CA LEU A 77 8.14 -7.76 -1.41
C LEU A 77 8.04 -8.05 0.08
N ILE A 78 8.23 -7.01 0.87
CA ILE A 78 8.10 -7.06 2.32
C ILE A 78 7.08 -5.99 2.71
N TRP A 79 6.11 -6.38 3.53
CA TRP A 79 5.23 -5.39 4.15
C TRP A 79 6.05 -4.48 5.06
N PHE A 80 5.98 -3.17 4.81
CA PHE A 80 6.73 -2.19 5.56
C PHE A 80 5.76 -1.30 6.33
N MET A 81 5.55 -1.61 7.60
CA MET A 81 4.87 -0.69 8.52
C MET A 81 5.77 0.52 8.78
N ASN A 82 5.69 1.54 7.93
CA ASN A 82 6.13 2.86 8.34
C ASN A 82 4.94 3.63 8.92
N TRP A 83 5.01 3.90 10.23
CA TRP A 83 4.45 5.09 10.89
C TRP A 83 2.93 5.25 11.01
N ILE A 84 2.07 4.77 10.09
CA ILE A 84 0.60 4.92 10.20
C ILE A 84 0.04 4.23 11.44
N GLY A 85 0.59 3.08 11.82
CA GLY A 85 0.22 2.40 13.07
C GLY A 85 0.52 3.22 14.32
N LYS A 86 1.45 4.18 14.27
CA LYS A 86 1.84 5.00 15.42
C LYS A 86 0.98 6.27 15.59
N TYR A 87 0.30 6.72 14.53
CA TYR A 87 -0.46 7.98 14.51
C TYR A 87 -1.97 7.80 14.25
N ILE A 88 -2.39 6.72 13.58
CA ILE A 88 -3.82 6.41 13.35
C ILE A 88 -4.33 5.36 14.35
N MET A 89 -3.45 4.44 14.80
CA MET A 89 -3.80 3.44 15.82
C MET A 89 -3.02 3.70 17.11
N LYS A 90 -3.49 4.68 17.91
CA LYS A 90 -3.40 4.42 19.36
C LYS A 90 -4.09 3.07 19.59
N PRO A 91 -3.54 2.15 20.39
CA PRO A 91 -4.32 1.00 20.81
C PRO A 91 -5.60 1.55 21.42
N LEU A 92 -6.73 1.30 20.75
CA LEU A 92 -8.00 1.30 21.44
C LEU A 92 -7.86 0.15 22.43
N ASN A 93 -7.52 0.50 23.66
CA ASN A 93 -7.76 -0.37 24.80
C ASN A 93 -9.28 -0.56 24.85
N LEU A 94 -9.76 -1.59 24.16
CA LEU A 94 -11.06 -2.21 24.33
C LEU A 94 -10.82 -3.63 24.84
#